data_AF-A0A9E1WQB4-F1
#
_entry.id   AF-A0A9E1WQB4-F1
#
_cell.length_a   1.000
_cell.length_b   1.000
_cell.length_c   1.000
_cell.angle_alpha   90.00
_cell.angle_beta   90.00
_cell.angle_gamma   90.00
#
_symmetry.space_group_name_H-M   'P 1'
#
loop_
_entity.id
_entity.type
_entity.pdbx_description
1 polymer ?
#
loop_
_entity_poly.entity_id
_entity_poly.type
_entity_poly.pdbx_seq_one_letter_code
_entity_poly.pdbx_strand_id
1 'polypeptide(L)'
;MSIEGKIIVDIERRAGVRVSSTRPRDLAQVFAGKTPDEVVTTVPLLFSVCGGAQAAVAASACEQAISADDEDIPRRRARELIVLAENAREHCLRILMDWQLGDKKELEPEPLRQVMALKDRMQVATFGQNAPFQLFSQPSVDGAAVEAVAVSLEAIVEQVVLGEKLDAWLARSDLRSFEVWLAEGRGVAARFLAGISQRSWSSMGRAETQFLPKIDSGAMWDALQ
;
A
#
# COMPACT_ATOMS: atom_id res chain seq x y z
N MET A 1 -20.42 -8.00 13.14
CA MET A 1 -19.48 -6.88 13.37
C MET A 1 -18.32 -7.07 12.40
N SER A 2 -18.00 -6.08 11.56
CA SER A 2 -16.83 -6.19 10.67
C SER A 2 -15.55 -6.02 11.49
N ILE A 3 -14.58 -6.92 11.29
CA ILE A 3 -13.27 -6.93 11.96
C ILE A 3 -12.41 -5.73 11.50
N GLU A 4 -12.67 -5.21 10.31
CA GLU A 4 -11.95 -4.05 9.76
C GLU A 4 -12.09 -2.81 10.67
N GLY A 5 -13.22 -2.70 11.39
CA GLY A 5 -13.56 -1.54 12.19
C GLY A 5 -13.93 -0.31 11.33
N LYS A 6 -14.33 0.77 11.99
CA LYS A 6 -14.55 2.07 11.37
C LYS A 6 -13.70 3.10 12.09
N ILE A 7 -13.10 4.01 11.34
CA ILE A 7 -12.54 5.22 11.90
C ILE A 7 -13.62 6.30 11.87
N ILE A 8 -13.95 6.83 13.04
CA ILE A 8 -14.88 7.95 13.21
C ILE A 8 -14.04 9.18 13.49
N VAL A 9 -14.19 10.20 12.65
CA VAL A 9 -13.48 11.48 12.78
C VAL A 9 -14.50 12.56 13.07
N ASP A 10 -14.57 12.99 14.33
CA ASP A 10 -15.40 14.11 14.75
C ASP A 10 -14.57 15.39 14.66
N ILE A 11 -15.07 16.35 13.88
CA ILE A 11 -14.40 17.64 13.67
C ILE A 11 -15.26 18.73 14.33
N GLU A 12 -14.76 19.28 15.44
CA GLU A 12 -15.42 20.40 16.12
C GLU A 12 -14.69 21.70 15.78
N ARG A 13 -15.41 22.65 15.17
CA ARG A 13 -14.88 23.90 14.58
C ARG A 13 -13.97 24.73 15.50
N ARG A 14 -14.03 24.55 16.82
CA ARG A 14 -13.19 25.23 17.82
C ARG A 14 -12.61 24.33 18.91
N ALA A 15 -12.93 23.03 18.92
CA ALA A 15 -12.58 22.13 20.03
C ALA A 15 -11.62 20.99 19.62
N GLY A 16 -11.23 20.94 18.35
CA GLY A 16 -10.23 20.00 17.84
C GLY A 16 -10.83 18.87 17.02
N VAL A 17 -10.00 17.86 16.76
CA VAL A 17 -10.36 16.66 16.00
C VAL A 17 -10.31 15.47 16.96
N ARG A 18 -11.38 14.69 17.02
CA ARG A 18 -11.41 13.42 17.74
C ARG A 18 -11.41 12.29 16.71
N VAL A 19 -10.44 11.41 16.80
CA VAL A 19 -10.38 10.19 16.00
C VAL A 19 -10.65 9.01 16.92
N SER A 20 -11.66 8.21 16.61
CA SER A 20 -11.95 6.97 17.33
C SER A 20 -12.04 5.78 16.36
N SER A 21 -11.67 4.59 16.84
CA SER A 21 -11.73 3.36 16.06
C SER A 21 -12.70 2.39 16.72
N THR A 22 -13.59 1.81 15.92
CA THR A 22 -14.50 0.75 16.38
C THR A 22 -13.89 -0.64 16.27
N ARG A 23 -12.59 -0.76 15.92
CA ARG A 23 -11.92 -2.05 15.80
C ARG A 23 -11.85 -2.72 17.19
N PRO A 24 -12.20 -4.01 17.31
CA PRO A 24 -12.05 -4.74 18.57
C PRO A 24 -10.59 -4.72 19.05
N ARG A 25 -10.35 -4.35 20.31
CA ARG A 25 -8.99 -4.27 20.89
C ARG A 25 -8.38 -5.65 21.15
N ASP A 26 -9.23 -6.61 21.51
CA ASP A 26 -8.84 -7.98 21.86
C ASP A 26 -8.76 -8.94 20.68
N LEU A 27 -8.66 -8.42 19.44
CA LEU A 27 -8.67 -9.26 18.25
C LEU A 27 -7.53 -10.28 18.24
N ALA A 28 -6.37 -9.93 18.83
CA ALA A 28 -5.23 -10.84 18.96
C ALA A 28 -5.53 -12.09 19.80
N GLN A 29 -6.52 -12.05 20.71
CA GLN A 29 -6.91 -13.22 21.50
C GLN A 29 -7.44 -14.38 20.64
N VAL A 30 -7.91 -14.10 19.41
CA VAL A 30 -8.32 -15.13 18.44
C VAL A 30 -7.20 -16.10 18.05
N PHE A 31 -5.95 -15.74 18.34
CA PHE A 31 -4.77 -16.56 18.08
C PHE A 31 -4.28 -17.34 19.31
N ALA A 32 -4.85 -17.09 20.49
CA ALA A 32 -4.46 -17.82 21.70
C ALA A 32 -4.76 -19.32 21.53
N GLY A 33 -3.76 -20.16 21.78
CA GLY A 33 -3.87 -21.62 21.64
C GLY A 33 -3.76 -22.15 20.21
N LYS A 34 -3.57 -21.29 19.20
CA LYS A 34 -3.32 -21.72 17.82
C LYS A 34 -1.85 -22.05 17.58
N THR A 35 -1.60 -22.95 16.64
CA THR A 35 -0.24 -23.25 16.16
C THR A 35 0.29 -22.12 15.25
N PRO A 36 1.61 -21.98 15.09
CA PRO A 36 2.19 -21.03 14.13
C PRO A 36 1.61 -21.15 12.71
N ASP A 37 1.44 -22.36 12.19
CA ASP A 37 0.83 -22.59 10.86
C ASP A 37 -0.62 -22.10 10.78
N GLU A 38 -1.41 -22.31 11.84
CA GLU A 38 -2.78 -21.82 11.92
C GLU A 38 -2.83 -20.29 11.99
N VAL A 39 -1.90 -19.67 12.72
CA VAL A 39 -1.78 -18.21 12.83
C VAL A 39 -1.48 -17.60 11.46
N VAL A 40 -0.44 -18.09 10.79
CA VAL A 40 -0.02 -17.63 9.46
C VAL A 40 -1.14 -17.74 8.43
N THR A 41 -1.94 -18.81 8.50
CA THR A 41 -3.09 -19.01 7.63
C THR A 41 -4.26 -18.08 7.97
N THR A 42 -4.48 -17.77 9.25
CA THR A 42 -5.65 -17.02 9.71
C THR A 42 -5.46 -15.50 9.62
N VAL A 43 -4.28 -14.97 9.96
CA VAL A 43 -3.97 -13.53 9.98
C VAL A 43 -4.42 -12.78 8.71
N PRO A 44 -4.09 -13.24 7.48
CA PRO A 44 -4.50 -12.51 6.27
C PRO A 44 -6.01 -12.48 6.03
N LEU A 45 -6.76 -13.44 6.58
CA LEU A 45 -8.23 -13.49 6.47
C LEU A 45 -8.91 -12.47 7.40
N LEU A 46 -8.27 -12.13 8.52
CA LEU A 46 -8.78 -11.15 9.48
C LEU A 46 -8.45 -9.71 9.06
N PHE A 47 -7.36 -9.51 8.32
CA PHE A 47 -6.87 -8.20 7.88
C PHE A 47 -6.73 -8.14 6.34
N SER A 48 -7.87 -8.22 5.66
CA SER A 48 -7.98 -8.41 4.21
C SER A 48 -7.41 -7.28 3.34
N VAL A 49 -7.37 -6.04 3.84
CA VAL A 49 -6.89 -4.88 3.05
C VAL A 49 -5.41 -5.01 2.67
N CYS A 50 -4.58 -5.60 3.53
CA CYS A 50 -3.15 -5.80 3.30
C CYS A 50 -2.78 -7.28 3.50
N GLY A 51 -3.60 -8.20 2.98
CA GLY A 51 -3.48 -9.63 3.29
C GLY A 51 -2.10 -10.21 3.00
N GLY A 52 -1.41 -9.79 1.94
CA GLY A 52 -0.04 -10.23 1.63
C GLY A 52 0.98 -9.74 2.67
N ALA A 53 0.96 -8.45 2.98
CA ALA A 53 1.82 -7.87 4.02
C ALA A 53 1.59 -8.52 5.39
N GLN A 54 0.33 -8.75 5.75
CA GLN A 54 -0.04 -9.37 7.03
C GLN A 54 0.41 -10.84 7.09
N ALA A 55 0.28 -11.60 5.99
CA ALA A 55 0.81 -12.96 5.90
C ALA A 55 2.34 -13.01 5.98
N ALA A 56 3.04 -12.07 5.30
CA ALA A 56 4.50 -11.98 5.32
C ALA A 56 5.02 -11.73 6.74
N VAL A 57 4.42 -10.76 7.45
CA VAL A 57 4.80 -10.42 8.83
C VAL A 57 4.47 -11.57 9.78
N ALA A 58 3.29 -12.21 9.66
CA ALA A 58 2.91 -13.35 10.49
C ALA A 58 3.90 -14.51 10.33
N ALA A 59 4.27 -14.85 9.09
CA ALA A 59 5.22 -15.91 8.81
C ALA A 59 6.61 -15.58 9.40
N SER A 60 7.12 -14.37 9.16
CA SER A 60 8.41 -13.95 9.70
C SER A 60 8.44 -13.95 11.23
N ALA A 61 7.40 -13.43 11.89
CA ALA A 61 7.31 -13.40 13.35
C ALA A 61 7.27 -14.82 13.95
N CYS A 62 6.53 -15.73 13.32
CA CYS A 62 6.49 -17.14 13.74
C CYS A 62 7.84 -17.85 13.53
N GLU A 63 8.48 -17.64 12.38
CA GLU A 63 9.80 -18.22 12.06
C GLU A 63 10.88 -17.73 13.04
N GLN A 64 10.90 -16.43 13.35
CA GLN A 64 11.82 -15.84 14.33
C GLN A 64 11.63 -16.47 15.72
N ALA A 65 10.37 -16.64 16.15
CA ALA A 65 10.06 -17.27 17.44
C ALA A 65 10.46 -18.77 17.50
N ILE A 66 10.43 -19.47 16.37
CA ILE A 66 10.79 -20.91 16.28
C ILE A 66 12.31 -21.10 16.22
N SER A 67 13.03 -20.25 15.48
CA SER A 67 14.44 -20.47 15.12
C SER A 67 15.44 -19.59 15.89
N ALA A 68 15.00 -18.81 16.89
CA ALA A 68 15.87 -17.98 17.74
C ALA A 68 16.77 -17.02 16.94
N ASP A 69 16.16 -16.13 16.16
CA ASP A 69 16.78 -15.03 15.40
C ASP A 69 17.63 -15.42 14.15
N ASP A 70 17.63 -16.68 13.71
CA ASP A 70 18.21 -17.06 12.41
C ASP A 70 17.31 -16.59 11.24
N GLU A 71 17.50 -15.33 10.83
CA GLU A 71 16.76 -14.71 9.74
C GLU A 71 17.29 -15.15 8.36
N ASP A 72 16.43 -15.83 7.60
CA ASP A 72 16.67 -16.17 6.20
C ASP A 72 16.45 -14.92 5.31
N ILE A 73 17.54 -14.18 5.08
CA ILE A 73 17.54 -12.94 4.28
C ILE A 73 16.96 -13.15 2.87
N PRO A 74 17.33 -14.19 2.10
CA PRO A 74 16.70 -14.49 0.81
C PRO A 74 15.17 -14.62 0.89
N ARG A 75 14.65 -15.40 1.85
CA ARG A 75 13.19 -15.58 2.03
C ARG A 75 12.50 -14.27 2.36
N ARG A 76 13.07 -13.46 3.27
CA ARG A 76 12.52 -12.16 3.63
C ARG A 76 12.43 -11.25 2.40
N ARG A 77 13.54 -11.10 1.65
CA ARG A 77 13.58 -10.23 0.45
C ARG A 77 12.58 -10.67 -0.62
N ALA A 78 12.42 -11.97 -0.83
CA ALA A 78 11.43 -12.51 -1.75
C ALA A 78 9.99 -12.14 -1.33
N ARG A 79 9.65 -12.25 -0.03
CA ARG A 79 8.36 -11.79 0.50
C ARG A 79 8.18 -10.28 0.41
N GLU A 80 9.23 -9.50 0.66
CA GLU A 80 9.22 -8.03 0.53
C GLU A 80 8.85 -7.58 -0.89
N LEU A 81 9.36 -8.24 -1.93
CA LEU A 81 8.97 -7.94 -3.32
C LEU A 81 7.47 -8.15 -3.55
N ILE A 82 6.88 -9.21 -2.99
CA ILE A 82 5.42 -9.45 -3.07
C ILE A 82 4.64 -8.34 -2.38
N VAL A 83 5.11 -7.88 -1.21
CA VAL A 83 4.48 -6.78 -0.46
C VAL A 83 4.61 -5.45 -1.22
N LEU A 84 5.75 -5.17 -1.84
CA LEU A 84 5.92 -4.01 -2.71
C LEU A 84 4.98 -4.05 -3.91
N ALA A 85 4.78 -5.22 -4.52
CA ALA A 85 3.81 -5.41 -5.60
C ALA A 85 2.36 -5.21 -5.13
N GLU A 86 2.02 -5.65 -3.91
CA GLU A 86 0.70 -5.38 -3.28
C GLU A 86 0.50 -3.87 -3.05
N ASN A 87 1.50 -3.16 -2.52
CA ASN A 87 1.46 -1.71 -2.32
C ASN A 87 1.31 -0.95 -3.64
N ALA A 88 2.11 -1.30 -4.64
CA ALA A 88 2.04 -0.71 -5.97
C ALA A 88 0.65 -0.93 -6.61
N ARG A 89 0.10 -2.15 -6.47
CA ARG A 89 -1.25 -2.47 -6.91
C ARG A 89 -2.28 -1.56 -6.25
N GLU A 90 -2.27 -1.42 -4.92
CA GLU A 90 -3.24 -0.59 -4.20
C GLU A 90 -3.13 0.89 -4.58
N HIS A 91 -1.93 1.45 -4.65
CA HIS A 91 -1.73 2.83 -5.08
C HIS A 91 -2.24 3.10 -6.49
N CYS A 92 -1.87 2.24 -7.44
CA CYS A 92 -2.35 2.37 -8.81
C CYS A 92 -3.87 2.23 -8.88
N LEU A 93 -4.45 1.25 -8.17
CA LEU A 93 -5.89 1.02 -8.16
C LEU A 93 -6.67 2.23 -7.61
N ARG A 94 -6.22 2.83 -6.50
CA ARG A 94 -6.84 4.05 -5.93
C ARG A 94 -6.77 5.22 -6.91
N ILE A 95 -5.63 5.44 -7.56
CA ILE A 95 -5.51 6.54 -8.52
C ILE A 95 -6.42 6.30 -9.74
N LEU A 96 -6.37 5.09 -10.32
CA LEU A 96 -7.16 4.77 -11.51
C LEU A 96 -8.67 4.85 -11.21
N MET A 97 -9.12 4.31 -10.07
CA MET A 97 -10.55 4.23 -9.77
C MET A 97 -11.13 5.50 -9.12
N ASP A 98 -10.38 6.13 -8.21
CA ASP A 98 -10.95 7.16 -7.33
C ASP A 98 -10.55 8.59 -7.74
N TRP A 99 -9.46 8.77 -8.49
CA TRP A 99 -8.98 10.11 -8.89
C TRP A 99 -9.69 10.57 -10.16
N GLN A 100 -11.00 10.74 -10.07
CA GLN A 100 -11.84 11.24 -11.16
C GLN A 100 -12.72 12.38 -10.64
N LEU A 101 -12.77 13.50 -11.36
CA LEU A 101 -13.65 14.63 -11.07
C LEU A 101 -14.63 14.83 -12.23
N GLY A 102 -15.93 14.89 -11.93
CA GLY A 102 -16.98 15.03 -12.94
C GLY A 102 -17.39 13.69 -13.55
N ASP A 103 -17.72 13.68 -14.84
CA ASP A 103 -18.15 12.48 -15.54
C ASP A 103 -17.02 11.45 -15.59
N LYS A 104 -17.31 10.23 -15.12
CA LYS A 104 -16.36 9.13 -15.12
C LYS A 104 -16.00 8.79 -16.56
N LYS A 105 -14.78 9.15 -16.96
CA LYS A 105 -14.24 8.66 -18.22
C LYS A 105 -13.90 7.19 -18.02
N GLU A 106 -14.50 6.33 -18.83
CA GLU A 106 -14.24 4.91 -18.76
C GLU A 106 -12.75 4.66 -18.99
N LEU A 107 -12.12 3.96 -18.06
CA LEU A 107 -10.73 3.55 -18.19
C LEU A 107 -10.68 2.30 -19.06
N GLU A 108 -9.65 2.23 -19.90
CA GLU A 108 -9.34 1.00 -20.61
C GLU A 108 -9.17 -0.16 -19.59
N PRO A 109 -9.79 -1.33 -19.83
CA PRO A 109 -9.73 -2.44 -18.87
C PRO A 109 -8.33 -3.02 -18.66
N GLU A 110 -7.44 -2.87 -19.64
CA GLU A 110 -6.14 -3.55 -19.66
C GLU A 110 -5.18 -3.05 -18.58
N PRO A 111 -4.94 -1.74 -18.38
CA PRO A 111 -4.14 -1.25 -17.24
C PRO A 111 -4.63 -1.76 -15.89
N LEU A 112 -5.95 -1.80 -15.66
CA LEU A 112 -6.54 -2.31 -14.43
C LEU A 112 -6.26 -3.80 -14.25
N ARG A 113 -6.39 -4.60 -15.32
CA ARG A 113 -6.07 -6.03 -15.30
C ARG A 113 -4.60 -6.28 -14.95
N GLN A 114 -3.69 -5.51 -15.54
CA GLN A 114 -2.26 -5.64 -15.28
C GLN A 114 -1.90 -5.27 -13.83
N VAL A 115 -2.44 -4.15 -13.33
CA VAL A 115 -2.31 -3.72 -11.93
C VAL A 115 -2.83 -4.79 -10.97
N MET A 116 -4.00 -5.36 -11.26
CA MET A 116 -4.60 -6.40 -10.45
C MET A 116 -3.77 -7.68 -10.37
N ALA A 117 -3.01 -8.00 -11.42
CA ALA A 117 -2.18 -9.20 -11.49
C ALA A 117 -0.76 -9.04 -10.89
N LEU A 118 -0.36 -7.83 -10.46
CA LEU A 118 1.02 -7.54 -10.02
C LEU A 118 1.48 -8.46 -8.88
N LYS A 119 0.65 -8.61 -7.85
CA LYS A 119 0.97 -9.43 -6.68
C LYS A 119 1.18 -10.90 -7.08
N ASP A 120 0.24 -11.48 -7.80
CA ASP A 120 0.28 -12.89 -8.20
C ASP A 120 1.47 -13.17 -9.13
N ARG A 121 1.75 -12.26 -10.08
CA ARG A 121 2.93 -12.36 -10.95
C ARG A 121 4.23 -12.28 -10.14
N MET A 122 4.31 -11.39 -9.15
CA MET A 122 5.49 -11.28 -8.28
C MET A 122 5.64 -12.51 -7.38
N GLN A 123 4.54 -13.09 -6.90
CA GLN A 123 4.56 -14.35 -6.14
C GLN A 123 5.14 -15.49 -6.98
N VAL A 124 4.65 -15.67 -8.20
CA VAL A 124 5.18 -16.68 -9.12
C VAL A 124 6.66 -16.41 -9.43
N ALA A 125 7.05 -15.15 -9.66
CA ALA A 125 8.44 -14.79 -9.94
C ALA A 125 9.41 -15.02 -8.77
N THR A 126 8.92 -15.05 -7.52
CA THR A 126 9.76 -15.14 -6.31
C THR A 126 9.70 -16.49 -5.61
N PHE A 127 8.61 -17.24 -5.77
CA PHE A 127 8.38 -18.55 -5.12
C PHE A 127 7.95 -19.66 -6.10
N GLY A 128 7.73 -19.35 -7.37
CA GLY A 128 7.27 -20.34 -8.35
C GLY A 128 5.92 -20.94 -7.94
N GLN A 129 5.91 -22.24 -7.67
CA GLN A 129 4.73 -22.98 -7.19
C GLN A 129 4.68 -23.10 -5.65
N ASN A 130 5.70 -22.62 -4.93
CA ASN A 130 5.73 -22.68 -3.47
C ASN A 130 4.78 -21.65 -2.87
N ALA A 131 4.16 -22.00 -1.74
CA ALA A 131 3.34 -21.05 -0.98
C ALA A 131 4.26 -20.02 -0.29
N PRO A 132 4.24 -18.73 -0.67
CA PRO A 132 5.25 -17.75 -0.24
C PRO A 132 5.20 -17.48 1.27
N PHE A 133 4.03 -17.63 1.88
CA PHE A 133 3.79 -17.31 3.28
C PHE A 133 3.73 -18.53 4.18
N GLN A 134 3.90 -19.76 3.65
CA GLN A 134 4.08 -20.92 4.52
C GLN A 134 5.40 -20.78 5.29
N LEU A 135 5.42 -21.28 6.53
CA LEU A 135 6.61 -21.25 7.39
C LEU A 135 7.78 -21.96 6.69
N PHE A 136 8.94 -21.32 6.71
CA PHE A 136 10.20 -21.81 6.15
C PHE A 136 10.15 -22.14 4.64
N SER A 137 9.16 -21.59 3.93
CA SER A 137 9.02 -21.74 2.48
C SER A 137 10.25 -21.20 1.75
N GLN A 138 10.79 -22.02 0.84
CA GLN A 138 12.02 -21.70 0.14
C GLN A 138 11.73 -20.84 -1.10
N PRO A 139 12.37 -19.67 -1.25
CA PRO A 139 12.21 -18.85 -2.44
C PRO A 139 12.83 -19.52 -3.67
N SER A 140 12.25 -19.25 -4.84
CA SER A 140 12.76 -19.67 -6.15
C SER A 140 12.68 -18.46 -7.07
N VAL A 141 13.65 -17.55 -6.92
CA VAL A 141 13.61 -16.24 -7.58
C VAL A 141 14.05 -16.37 -9.05
N ASP A 142 13.14 -16.05 -9.96
CA ASP A 142 13.43 -15.81 -11.37
C ASP A 142 13.61 -14.30 -11.58
N GLY A 143 14.88 -13.88 -11.67
CA GLY A 143 15.23 -12.46 -11.83
C GLY A 143 14.66 -11.83 -13.11
N ALA A 144 14.55 -12.59 -14.20
CA ALA A 144 13.98 -12.08 -15.45
C ALA A 144 12.46 -11.87 -15.30
N ALA A 145 11.77 -12.77 -14.60
CA ALA A 145 10.36 -12.61 -14.30
C ALA A 145 10.10 -11.43 -13.35
N VAL A 146 10.92 -11.24 -12.32
CA VAL A 146 10.84 -10.08 -11.41
C VAL A 146 11.00 -8.77 -12.19
N GLU A 147 12.01 -8.68 -13.04
CA GLU A 147 12.27 -7.51 -13.89
C GLU A 147 11.07 -7.23 -14.84
N ALA A 148 10.51 -8.28 -15.44
CA ALA A 148 9.33 -8.13 -16.31
C ALA A 148 8.08 -7.62 -15.57
N VAL A 149 7.93 -7.91 -14.26
CA VAL A 149 6.86 -7.32 -13.44
C VAL A 149 7.15 -5.84 -13.18
N ALA A 150 8.39 -5.48 -12.84
CA ALA A 150 8.79 -4.10 -12.59
C ALA A 150 8.62 -3.21 -13.83
N VAL A 151 9.12 -3.64 -15.00
CA VAL A 151 8.97 -2.93 -16.28
C VAL A 151 7.51 -2.75 -16.66
N SER A 152 6.67 -3.76 -16.41
CA SER A 152 5.22 -3.68 -16.66
C SER A 152 4.55 -2.65 -15.76
N LEU A 153 4.92 -2.58 -14.48
CA LEU A 153 4.41 -1.57 -13.55
C LEU A 153 4.87 -0.16 -13.96
N GLU A 154 6.15 0.01 -14.28
CA GLU A 154 6.71 1.28 -14.75
C GLU A 154 5.96 1.80 -15.97
N ALA A 155 5.74 0.96 -16.98
CA ALA A 155 4.99 1.35 -18.18
C ALA A 155 3.57 1.85 -17.85
N ILE A 156 2.86 1.21 -16.91
CA ILE A 156 1.52 1.65 -16.48
C ILE A 156 1.59 3.01 -15.78
N VAL A 157 2.56 3.18 -14.88
CA VAL A 157 2.73 4.43 -14.14
C VAL A 157 3.06 5.56 -15.10
N GLU A 158 3.99 5.35 -16.02
CA GLU A 158 4.40 6.36 -16.99
C GLU A 158 3.26 6.73 -17.96
N GLN A 159 2.60 5.72 -18.55
CA GLN A 159 1.67 5.97 -19.66
C GLN A 159 0.26 6.35 -19.18
N VAL A 160 -0.20 5.73 -18.09
CA VAL A 160 -1.60 5.83 -17.65
C VAL A 160 -1.74 6.74 -16.44
N VAL A 161 -0.89 6.56 -15.43
CA VAL A 161 -1.00 7.31 -14.17
C VAL A 161 -0.49 8.74 -14.34
N LEU A 162 0.77 8.89 -14.76
CA LEU A 162 1.45 10.18 -14.88
C LEU A 162 1.30 10.80 -16.26
N GLY A 163 1.33 10.00 -17.32
CA GLY A 163 1.38 10.48 -18.71
C GLY A 163 2.74 11.06 -19.11
N GLU A 164 3.80 10.67 -18.39
CA GLU A 164 5.19 11.14 -18.55
C GLU A 164 6.16 10.06 -18.03
N LYS A 165 7.41 10.09 -18.52
CA LYS A 165 8.49 9.20 -18.06
C LYS A 165 8.83 9.41 -16.58
N LEU A 166 9.16 8.33 -15.86
CA LEU A 166 9.49 8.38 -14.43
C LEU A 166 10.70 9.27 -14.17
N ASP A 167 11.76 9.17 -14.98
CA ASP A 167 12.96 10.00 -14.82
C ASP A 167 12.65 11.50 -14.93
N ALA A 168 11.79 11.88 -15.90
CA ALA A 168 11.37 13.26 -16.08
C ALA A 168 10.49 13.74 -14.91
N TRP A 169 9.61 12.88 -14.42
CA TRP A 169 8.78 13.16 -13.25
C TRP A 169 9.62 13.35 -11.97
N LEU A 170 10.60 12.47 -11.72
CA LEU A 170 11.47 12.51 -10.55
C LEU A 170 12.47 13.66 -10.60
N ALA A 171 12.89 14.09 -11.79
CA ALA A 171 13.76 15.26 -11.96
C ALA A 171 13.05 16.60 -11.72
N ARG A 172 11.72 16.59 -11.59
CA ARG A 172 10.91 17.80 -11.36
C ARG A 172 11.20 18.41 -9.99
N SER A 173 11.62 19.66 -9.97
CA SER A 173 12.07 20.35 -8.74
C SER A 173 11.37 21.67 -8.44
N ASP A 174 10.47 22.10 -9.31
CA ASP A 174 9.81 23.40 -9.20
C ASP A 174 8.31 23.35 -9.53
N LEU A 175 7.58 24.33 -8.99
CA LEU A 175 6.12 24.40 -9.14
C LEU A 175 5.69 24.72 -10.57
N ARG A 176 6.47 25.51 -11.32
CA ARG A 176 6.10 25.92 -12.67
C ARG A 176 6.12 24.72 -13.62
N SER A 177 7.13 23.87 -13.53
CA SER A 177 7.20 22.66 -14.33
C SER A 177 6.08 21.67 -13.94
N PHE A 178 5.70 21.62 -12.67
CA PHE A 178 4.51 20.87 -12.22
C PHE A 178 3.20 21.42 -12.81
N GLU A 179 3.02 22.74 -12.84
CA GLU A 179 1.87 23.37 -13.49
C GLU A 179 1.78 23.08 -14.99
N VAL A 180 2.93 23.00 -15.69
CA VAL A 180 2.97 22.57 -17.09
C VAL A 180 2.48 21.13 -17.24
N TRP A 181 2.97 20.20 -16.42
CA TRP A 181 2.49 18.82 -16.43
C TRP A 181 0.99 18.69 -16.14
N LEU A 182 0.48 19.46 -15.18
CA LEU A 182 -0.96 19.54 -14.90
C LEU A 182 -1.75 20.00 -16.13
N ALA A 183 -1.28 21.06 -16.80
CA ALA A 183 -1.93 21.62 -17.97
C ALA A 183 -1.95 20.64 -19.15
N GLU A 184 -0.92 19.81 -19.31
CA GLU A 184 -0.88 18.77 -20.35
C GLU A 184 -1.90 17.65 -20.12
N GLY A 185 -2.21 17.31 -18.86
CA GLY A 185 -3.32 16.40 -18.54
C GLY A 185 -3.23 15.00 -19.16
N ARG A 186 -2.01 14.51 -19.44
CA ARG A 186 -1.79 13.25 -20.16
C ARG A 186 -2.16 12.01 -19.34
N GLY A 187 -1.81 12.00 -18.05
CA GLY A 187 -2.16 10.91 -17.12
C GLY A 187 -3.46 11.14 -16.35
N VAL A 188 -3.97 10.08 -15.73
CA VAL A 188 -5.14 10.15 -14.81
C VAL A 188 -4.87 11.12 -13.66
N ALA A 189 -3.68 11.04 -13.06
CA ALA A 189 -3.30 11.90 -11.94
C ALA A 189 -3.25 13.39 -12.35
N ALA A 190 -2.64 13.70 -13.51
CA ALA A 190 -2.56 15.05 -14.04
C ALA A 190 -3.96 15.66 -14.24
N ARG A 191 -4.88 14.91 -14.88
CA ARG A 191 -6.26 15.38 -15.13
C ARG A 191 -7.03 15.64 -13.84
N PHE A 192 -6.91 14.74 -12.87
CA PHE A 192 -7.56 14.89 -11.58
C PHE A 192 -7.09 16.17 -10.88
N LEU A 193 -5.78 16.34 -10.73
CA LEU A 193 -5.19 17.48 -10.06
C LEU A 193 -5.44 18.79 -10.82
N ALA A 194 -5.42 18.78 -12.15
CA ALA A 194 -5.83 19.92 -12.98
C ALA A 194 -7.30 20.29 -12.71
N GLY A 195 -8.18 19.31 -12.55
CA GLY A 195 -9.58 19.52 -12.20
C GLY A 195 -9.78 20.13 -10.81
N ILE A 196 -8.91 19.84 -9.83
CA ILE A 196 -8.89 20.51 -8.52
C ILE A 196 -8.48 21.98 -8.70
N SER A 197 -7.41 22.22 -9.46
CA SER A 197 -6.90 23.58 -9.72
C SER A 197 -7.92 24.47 -10.41
N GLN A 198 -8.59 23.95 -11.45
CA GLN A 198 -9.63 24.65 -12.19
C GLN A 198 -10.85 25.04 -11.34
N ARG A 199 -11.13 24.29 -10.27
CA ARG A 199 -12.21 24.59 -9.32
C ARG A 199 -11.79 25.55 -8.21
N SER A 200 -10.55 26.08 -8.28
CA SER A 200 -9.93 26.88 -7.21
C SER A 200 -9.89 26.16 -5.86
N TRP A 201 -9.78 24.82 -5.89
CA TRP A 201 -9.69 23.98 -4.70
C TRP A 201 -8.25 23.73 -4.24
N SER A 202 -7.26 24.30 -4.94
CA SER A 202 -5.83 24.12 -4.63
C SER A 202 -5.44 24.58 -3.21
N SER A 203 -6.19 25.51 -2.62
CA SER A 203 -5.99 25.98 -1.25
C SER A 203 -7.02 25.43 -0.25
N MET A 204 -7.95 24.56 -0.68
CA MET A 204 -8.89 23.92 0.23
C MET A 204 -8.15 23.05 1.24
N GLY A 205 -8.49 23.20 2.52
CA GLY A 205 -7.81 22.51 3.61
C GLY A 205 -6.49 23.16 4.04
N ARG A 206 -6.09 24.31 3.45
CA ARG A 206 -4.98 25.10 3.99
C ARG A 206 -5.33 25.55 5.40
N ALA A 207 -4.60 25.03 6.36
CA ALA A 207 -4.69 25.40 7.76
C ALA A 207 -3.29 25.70 8.27
N GLU A 208 -3.17 26.71 9.14
CA GLU A 208 -1.97 26.98 9.92
C GLU A 208 -1.87 25.94 11.06
N THR A 209 -1.91 24.65 10.71
CA THR A 209 -1.95 23.58 11.71
C THR A 209 -0.55 23.35 12.25
N GLN A 210 -0.43 23.28 13.58
CA GLN A 210 0.75 22.70 14.22
C GLN A 210 0.74 21.19 13.96
N PHE A 211 1.77 20.68 13.30
CA PHE A 211 1.95 19.24 13.12
C PHE A 211 2.00 18.54 14.48
N LEU A 212 1.62 17.26 14.50
CA LEU A 212 1.85 16.41 15.68
C LEU A 212 3.31 16.59 16.13
N PRO A 213 3.56 16.86 17.42
CA PRO A 213 4.93 16.92 17.92
C PRO A 213 5.62 15.59 17.60
N LYS A 214 6.95 15.58 17.51
CA LYS A 214 7.68 14.32 17.47
C LYS A 214 7.24 13.49 18.68
N ILE A 215 6.53 12.40 18.41
CA ILE A 215 6.14 11.45 19.43
C ILE A 215 7.39 10.62 19.70
N ASP A 216 7.88 10.67 20.93
CA ASP A 216 8.92 9.76 21.40
C ASP A 216 8.33 8.35 21.50
N SER A 217 8.89 7.43 20.73
CA SER A 217 8.49 6.02 20.68
C SER A 217 8.49 5.39 22.08
N GLY A 218 9.46 5.75 22.93
CA GLY A 218 9.57 5.22 24.30
C GLY A 218 8.40 5.67 25.17
N ALA A 219 8.12 6.98 25.19
CA ALA A 219 7.02 7.55 25.94
C ALA A 219 5.64 7.03 25.47
N MET A 220 5.50 6.67 24.19
CA MET A 220 4.27 6.07 23.67
C MET A 220 4.08 4.62 24.15
N TRP A 221 5.15 3.82 24.23
CA TRP A 221 5.10 2.46 24.75
C TRP A 221 4.75 2.44 26.24
N ASP A 222 5.33 3.34 27.02
CA ASP A 222 5.02 3.47 28.46
C ASP A 222 3.56 3.85 28.71
N ALA A 223 2.94 4.62 27.80
CA ALA A 223 1.54 5.02 27.89
C ALA A 223 0.54 3.92 27.47
N LEU A 224 1.03 2.82 26.88
CA LEU A 224 0.21 1.69 26.41
C LEU A 224 0.27 0.46 27.34
N GLN A 225 1.13 0.50 28.37
CA GLN A 225 1.18 -0.49 29.45
C GLN A 225 0.20 -0.12 30.57
#